data_AF-A0A9R0IUP6-F1
#
_entry.id   AF-A0A9R0IUP6-F1
#
_cell.length_a   1.000
_cell.length_b   1.000
_cell.length_c   1.000
_cell.angle_alpha   90.00
_cell.angle_beta   90.00
_cell.angle_gamma   90.00
#
_symmetry.space_group_name_H-M   'P 1'
#
loop_
_entity.id
_entity.type
_entity.pdbx_description
1 polymer ?
#
loop_
_entity_poly.entity_id
_entity_poly.type
_entity_poly.pdbx_seq_one_letter_code
_entity_poly.pdbx_strand_id
1 'polypeptide(L)'
;MTTQEQEADARQKRILSNRESARRSRMRKQQYIGQLEQRVISLEAQVMALTDKLRSKETIIQIIKEVTGISIDTNYGYGNYNYNLRNQFLNDVCEIAKGIADIPESLIAQIMNEVTQV
;
A
#
# COMPACT_ATOMS: atom_id res chain seq x y z
N MET A 1 70.57 -2.25 -6.63
CA MET A 1 69.45 -1.47 -7.22
C MET A 1 69.64 -0.02 -6.86
N THR A 2 69.55 0.88 -7.83
CA THR A 2 69.67 2.33 -7.60
C THR A 2 68.36 2.88 -7.02
N THR A 3 68.42 3.99 -6.28
CA THR A 3 67.23 4.65 -5.71
C THR A 3 66.17 4.98 -6.76
N GLN A 4 66.59 5.36 -7.97
CA GLN A 4 65.70 5.66 -9.09
C GLN A 4 64.91 4.43 -9.59
N GLU A 5 65.54 3.26 -9.56
CA GLU A 5 64.92 1.99 -9.96
C GLU A 5 63.84 1.55 -8.94
N GLN A 6 64.11 1.76 -7.65
CA GLN A 6 63.14 1.48 -6.58
C GLN A 6 61.90 2.38 -6.66
N GLU A 7 62.07 3.67 -7.00
CA GLU A 7 60.95 4.58 -7.18
C GLU A 7 60.09 4.23 -8.40
N ALA A 8 60.72 3.77 -9.50
CA ALA A 8 60.01 3.34 -10.70
C ALA A 8 59.11 2.12 -10.42
N ASP A 9 59.63 1.12 -9.71
CA ASP A 9 58.86 -0.06 -9.29
C ASP A 9 57.70 0.32 -8.34
N ALA A 10 57.94 1.22 -7.37
CA ALA A 10 56.89 1.73 -6.49
C ALA A 10 55.81 2.52 -7.24
N ARG A 11 56.18 3.29 -8.28
CA ARG A 11 55.21 3.97 -9.18
C ARG A 11 54.39 2.94 -9.96
N GLN A 12 55.03 1.92 -10.54
CA GLN A 12 54.34 0.88 -11.30
C GLN A 12 53.35 0.10 -10.44
N LYS A 13 53.74 -0.32 -9.22
CA LYS A 13 52.86 -0.99 -8.26
C LYS A 13 51.65 -0.14 -7.88
N ARG A 14 51.83 1.17 -7.68
CA ARG A 14 50.72 2.10 -7.40
C ARG A 14 49.76 2.23 -8.58
N ILE A 15 50.25 2.30 -9.81
CA ILE A 15 49.41 2.36 -11.01
C ILE A 15 48.55 1.10 -11.12
N LEU A 16 49.14 -0.08 -10.94
CA LEU A 16 48.41 -1.35 -10.98
C LEU A 16 47.37 -1.45 -9.87
N SER A 17 47.72 -1.07 -8.64
CA SER A 17 46.80 -1.08 -7.49
C SER A 17 45.65 -0.08 -7.66
N ASN A 18 45.94 1.13 -8.16
CA ASN A 18 44.92 2.14 -8.45
C ASN A 18 43.98 1.67 -9.56
N ARG A 19 44.54 1.09 -10.64
CA ARG A 19 43.76 0.51 -11.74
C ARG A 19 42.77 -0.54 -11.25
N GLU A 20 43.24 -1.47 -10.43
CA GLU A 20 42.37 -2.51 -9.88
C GLU A 20 41.33 -1.94 -8.90
N SER A 21 41.71 -0.95 -8.09
CA SER A 21 40.78 -0.26 -7.19
C SER A 21 39.70 0.52 -7.95
N ALA A 22 40.05 1.18 -9.04
CA ALA A 22 39.10 1.84 -9.93
C ALA A 22 38.15 0.82 -10.60
N ARG A 23 38.67 -0.34 -11.02
CA ARG A 23 37.84 -1.44 -11.57
C ARG A 23 36.85 -1.95 -10.53
N ARG A 24 37.29 -2.25 -9.31
CA ARG A 24 36.43 -2.69 -8.20
C ARG A 24 35.38 -1.65 -7.85
N SER A 25 35.75 -0.37 -7.81
CA SER A 25 34.80 0.71 -7.56
C SER A 25 33.73 0.80 -8.63
N ARG A 26 34.10 0.65 -9.91
CA ARG A 26 33.13 0.62 -11.02
C ARG A 26 32.18 -0.56 -10.90
N MET A 27 32.70 -1.76 -10.64
CA MET A 27 31.85 -2.95 -10.47
C MET A 27 30.85 -2.79 -9.32
N ARG A 28 31.28 -2.30 -8.15
CA ARG A 28 30.36 -2.07 -7.01
C ARG A 28 29.27 -1.06 -7.35
N LYS A 29 29.61 0.04 -8.05
CA LYS A 29 28.63 1.02 -8.50
C LYS A 29 27.62 0.41 -9.48
N GLN A 30 28.08 -0.39 -10.43
CA GLN A 30 27.19 -1.07 -11.37
C GLN A 30 26.24 -2.04 -10.67
N GLN A 31 26.75 -2.83 -9.71
CA GLN A 31 25.93 -3.73 -8.90
C GLN A 31 24.89 -2.96 -8.08
N TYR A 32 25.29 -1.85 -7.46
CA TYR A 32 24.39 -1.01 -6.68
C TYR A 32 23.28 -0.38 -7.55
N ILE A 33 23.61 0.08 -8.75
CA ILE A 33 22.62 0.56 -9.72
C ILE A 33 21.62 -0.57 -10.05
N GLY A 34 22.10 -1.77 -10.35
CA GLY A 34 21.21 -2.92 -10.62
C GLY A 34 20.31 -3.26 -9.43
N GLN A 35 20.81 -3.16 -8.19
CA GLN A 35 19.98 -3.36 -6.99
C GLN A 35 18.91 -2.26 -6.84
N LEU A 36 19.25 -1.01 -7.16
CA LEU A 36 18.29 0.11 -7.14
C LEU A 36 17.21 -0.08 -8.20
N GLU A 37 17.57 -0.47 -9.42
CA GLU A 37 16.62 -0.77 -10.49
C GLU A 37 15.64 -1.88 -10.07
N GLN A 38 16.14 -2.97 -9.49
CA GLN A 38 15.29 -4.03 -8.93
C GLN A 38 14.38 -3.51 -7.82
N ARG A 39 14.88 -2.61 -6.97
CA ARG A 39 14.08 -2.02 -5.89
C ARG A 39 12.97 -1.13 -6.42
N VAL A 40 13.22 -0.34 -7.47
CA VAL A 40 12.20 0.48 -8.14
C VAL A 40 11.10 -0.41 -8.69
N ILE A 41 11.45 -1.45 -9.46
CA ILE A 41 10.46 -2.39 -10.03
C ILE A 41 9.61 -3.04 -8.93
N SER A 42 10.24 -3.48 -7.84
CA SER A 42 9.52 -4.07 -6.70
C SER A 42 8.58 -3.09 -6.01
N LEU A 43 8.98 -1.81 -5.90
CA LEU A 43 8.15 -0.77 -5.30
C LEU A 43 6.99 -0.38 -6.22
N GLU A 44 7.22 -0.27 -7.52
CA GLU A 44 6.18 -0.02 -8.51
C GLU A 44 5.11 -1.12 -8.49
N ALA A 45 5.53 -2.39 -8.44
CA ALA A 45 4.60 -3.52 -8.30
C ALA A 45 3.77 -3.44 -7.01
N GLN A 46 4.37 -3.04 -5.88
CA GLN A 46 3.65 -2.83 -4.63
C GLN A 46 2.65 -1.67 -4.72
N VAL A 47 3.04 -0.56 -5.34
CA VAL A 47 2.15 0.60 -5.57
C VAL A 47 0.96 0.20 -6.44
N MET A 48 1.18 -0.57 -7.51
CA MET A 48 0.11 -1.09 -8.36
C MET A 48 -0.86 -1.96 -7.56
N ALA A 49 -0.35 -2.95 -6.81
CA ALA A 49 -1.18 -3.83 -5.99
C ALA A 49 -1.99 -3.07 -4.92
N LEU A 50 -1.39 -2.07 -4.28
CA LEU A 50 -2.07 -1.21 -3.33
C LEU A 50 -3.14 -0.33 -4.00
N THR A 51 -2.86 0.16 -5.20
CA THR A 51 -3.81 0.95 -5.99
C THR A 51 -5.04 0.11 -6.38
N ASP A 52 -4.83 -1.13 -6.82
CA ASP A 52 -5.95 -2.03 -7.15
C ASP A 52 -6.79 -2.37 -5.92
N LYS A 53 -6.13 -2.59 -4.77
CA LYS A 53 -6.83 -2.78 -3.50
C LYS A 53 -7.64 -1.53 -3.10
N LEU A 54 -7.11 -0.34 -3.32
CA LEU A 54 -7.83 0.90 -3.04
C LEU A 54 -9.06 1.04 -3.95
N ARG A 55 -8.91 0.79 -5.25
CA ARG A 55 -10.02 0.78 -6.22
C ARG A 55 -11.12 -0.20 -5.80
N SER A 56 -10.76 -1.41 -5.37
CA SER A 56 -11.76 -2.37 -4.89
C SER A 56 -12.58 -1.84 -3.71
N LYS A 57 -11.95 -1.06 -2.81
CA LYS A 57 -12.65 -0.41 -1.70
C LYS A 57 -13.56 0.71 -2.19
N GLU A 58 -13.09 1.52 -3.13
CA GLU A 58 -13.89 2.59 -3.76
C GLU A 58 -15.14 2.02 -4.44
N THR A 59 -15.04 0.87 -5.11
CA THR A 59 -16.19 0.15 -5.66
C THR A 59 -17.19 -0.26 -4.56
N ILE A 60 -16.71 -0.83 -3.45
CA ILE A 60 -17.60 -1.22 -2.33
C ILE A 60 -18.33 0.01 -1.75
N ILE A 61 -17.63 1.13 -1.59
CA ILE A 61 -18.23 2.37 -1.10
C ILE A 61 -19.30 2.88 -2.05
N GLN A 62 -19.04 2.83 -3.36
CA GLN A 62 -20.02 3.21 -4.38
C GLN A 62 -21.27 2.32 -4.30
N ILE A 63 -21.11 1.00 -4.17
CA ILE A 63 -22.23 0.06 -4.01
C ILE A 63 -23.03 0.38 -2.74
N ILE A 64 -22.36 0.62 -1.61
CA ILE A 64 -23.05 0.96 -0.35
C ILE A 64 -23.85 2.25 -0.52
N LYS A 65 -23.29 3.26 -1.19
CA LYS A 65 -24.01 4.51 -1.48
C LYS A 65 -25.24 4.27 -2.35
N GLU A 66 -25.14 3.45 -3.38
CA GLU A 66 -26.26 3.12 -4.27
C GLU A 66 -27.38 2.36 -3.56
N VAL A 67 -27.03 1.43 -2.67
CA VAL A 67 -28.01 0.60 -1.93
C VAL A 67 -28.67 1.37 -0.77
N THR A 68 -27.90 2.18 -0.05
CA THR A 68 -28.35 2.82 1.21
C THR A 68 -28.71 4.30 1.07
N GLY A 69 -28.29 4.95 -0.02
CA GLY A 69 -28.36 6.41 -0.17
C GLY A 69 -27.34 7.18 0.68
N ILE A 70 -26.50 6.50 1.48
CA ILE A 70 -25.56 7.10 2.42
C ILE A 70 -24.22 7.35 1.73
N SER A 71 -23.76 8.60 1.73
CA SER A 71 -22.46 8.96 1.17
C SER A 71 -21.36 8.84 2.25
N ILE A 72 -20.43 7.91 2.06
CA ILE A 72 -19.27 7.72 2.96
C ILE A 72 -18.09 8.52 2.40
N ASP A 73 -17.70 9.57 3.11
CA ASP A 73 -16.51 10.35 2.75
C ASP A 73 -15.23 9.66 3.26
N THR A 74 -14.36 9.28 2.32
CA THR A 74 -13.13 8.51 2.60
C THR A 74 -11.87 9.35 2.57
N ASN A 75 -11.98 10.67 2.51
CA ASN A 75 -10.82 11.55 2.45
C ASN A 75 -9.93 11.38 3.71
N TYR A 76 -8.80 10.68 3.56
CA TYR A 76 -7.77 10.45 4.59
C TYR A 76 -6.87 11.68 4.77
N GLY A 77 -7.45 12.88 4.83
CA GLY A 77 -6.71 14.11 5.10
C GLY A 77 -6.21 14.14 6.55
N TYR A 78 -4.90 14.34 6.74
CA TYR A 78 -4.31 14.66 8.05
C TYR A 78 -5.03 15.88 8.64
N GLY A 79 -5.85 15.67 9.68
CA GLY A 79 -6.57 16.74 10.38
C GLY A 79 -8.06 16.52 10.61
N ASN A 80 -8.63 15.36 10.27
CA ASN A 80 -10.07 15.16 10.44
C ASN A 80 -10.42 14.63 11.85
N TYR A 81 -10.95 15.50 12.74
CA TYR A 81 -11.34 15.16 14.12
C TYR A 81 -12.53 14.18 14.24
N ASN A 82 -13.03 13.64 13.13
CA ASN A 82 -14.27 12.87 13.07
C ASN A 82 -14.10 11.33 12.99
N TYR A 83 -12.95 10.80 13.42
CA TYR A 83 -12.76 9.35 13.54
C TYR A 83 -13.72 8.71 14.55
N ASN A 84 -14.04 9.41 15.64
CA ASN A 84 -14.93 8.90 16.68
C ASN A 84 -16.39 8.82 16.21
N LEU A 85 -16.88 9.84 15.51
CA LEU A 85 -18.25 9.83 14.98
C LEU A 85 -18.42 8.80 13.85
N ARG A 86 -17.39 8.59 13.02
CA ARG A 86 -17.40 7.54 11.98
C ARG A 86 -17.42 6.13 12.58
N ASN A 87 -16.62 5.89 13.62
CA ASN A 87 -16.61 4.59 14.31
C ASN A 87 -17.92 4.35 15.06
N GLN A 88 -18.53 5.40 15.63
CA GLN A 88 -19.84 5.30 16.27
C GLN A 88 -20.94 4.98 15.25
N PHE A 89 -21.00 5.69 14.13
CA PHE A 89 -21.96 5.39 13.07
C PHE A 89 -21.82 3.96 12.52
N LEU A 90 -20.58 3.49 12.30
CA LEU A 90 -20.35 2.12 11.84
C LEU A 90 -20.75 1.08 12.90
N ASN A 91 -20.50 1.36 14.18
CA ASN A 91 -20.98 0.51 15.26
C ASN A 91 -22.52 0.50 15.31
N ASP A 92 -23.17 1.66 15.20
CA ASP A 92 -24.62 1.79 15.22
C ASP A 92 -25.25 1.03 14.04
N VAL A 93 -24.67 1.13 12.84
CA VAL A 93 -25.11 0.36 11.65
C VAL A 93 -24.94 -1.15 11.87
N CYS A 94 -23.82 -1.59 12.45
CA CYS A 94 -23.61 -3.00 12.78
C CYS A 94 -24.61 -3.52 13.81
N GLU A 95 -24.96 -2.71 14.83
CA GLU A 95 -25.96 -3.09 15.83
C GLU A 95 -27.37 -3.16 15.24
N ILE A 96 -27.75 -2.22 14.36
CA ILE A 96 -29.03 -2.27 13.63
C ILE A 96 -29.08 -3.51 12.73
N ALA A 97 -28.01 -3.80 11.99
CA ALA A 97 -27.95 -4.97 11.10
C ALA A 97 -28.08 -6.29 11.86
N LYS A 98 -27.48 -6.40 13.05
CA LYS A 98 -27.70 -7.56 13.94
C LYS A 98 -29.15 -7.66 14.38
N GLY A 99 -29.74 -6.56 14.81
CA GLY A 99 -31.15 -6.51 15.22
C GLY A 99 -32.12 -6.94 14.12
N ILE A 100 -31.83 -6.59 12.86
CA ILE A 100 -32.61 -7.06 11.69
C ILE A 100 -32.37 -8.55 11.42
N ALA A 101 -31.13 -9.03 11.53
CA ALA A 101 -30.79 -10.44 11.32
C ALA A 101 -31.43 -11.37 12.36
N ASP A 102 -31.68 -10.86 13.57
CA ASP A 102 -32.28 -11.62 14.68
C ASP A 102 -33.82 -11.65 14.63
N ILE A 103 -34.46 -10.98 13.65
CA ILE A 103 -35.93 -11.01 13.50
C ILE A 103 -36.35 -12.40 12.98
N PRO A 104 -37.25 -13.12 13.68
CA PRO A 104 -37.73 -14.42 13.22
C PRO A 104 -38.50 -14.29 11.90
N GLU A 105 -38.19 -15.14 10.91
CA GLU A 105 -38.86 -15.13 9.59
C GLU A 105 -40.38 -15.24 9.68
N SER A 106 -40.92 -15.90 10.72
CA SER A 106 -42.36 -16.01 10.97
C SER A 106 -43.01 -14.66 11.25
N LEU A 107 -42.33 -13.78 11.99
CA LEU A 107 -42.81 -12.42 12.29
C LEU A 107 -42.72 -11.53 11.05
N ILE A 108 -41.66 -11.68 10.25
CA ILE A 108 -41.53 -11.00 8.96
C ILE A 108 -42.69 -11.40 8.04
N ALA A 109 -42.98 -12.69 7.92
CA ALA A 109 -44.08 -13.19 7.10
C ALA A 109 -45.46 -12.68 7.56
N GLN A 110 -45.68 -12.58 8.88
CA GLN A 110 -46.92 -12.06 9.45
C GLN A 110 -47.13 -10.58 9.11
N ILE A 111 -46.10 -9.74 9.32
CA ILE A 111 -46.16 -8.31 9.00
C ILE A 111 -46.35 -8.10 7.50
N MET A 112 -45.65 -8.85 6.66
CA MET A 112 -45.80 -8.75 5.20
C MET A 112 -47.23 -9.11 4.77
N ASN A 113 -47.87 -10.07 5.41
CA ASN A 113 -49.25 -10.45 5.11
C ASN A 113 -50.24 -9.35 5.52
N GLU A 114 -50.01 -8.68 6.66
CA GLU A 114 -50.84 -7.55 7.12
C GLU A 114 -50.68 -6.32 6.22
N VAL A 115 -49.47 -5.99 5.79
CA VAL A 115 -49.19 -4.85 4.89
C VAL A 115 -49.75 -5.08 3.49
N THR A 116 -49.84 -6.33 3.03
CA THR A 116 -50.40 -6.68 1.71
C THR A 116 -51.93 -6.71 1.70
N GLN A 117 -52.59 -6.67 2.88
CA GLN A 117 -54.05 -6.66 3.02
C GLN A 117 -54.65 -5.25 3.22
N VAL A 118 -53.84 -4.19 3.11
CA VAL A 118 -54.28 -2.79 3.02
C VAL A 118 -54.14 -2.31 1.58
#